data_AF-A0A1F2EZ79-F1
#
_entry.id   AF-A0A1F2EZ79-F1
#
_cell.length_a   1.000
_cell.length_b   1.000
_cell.length_c   1.000
_cell.angle_alpha   90.00
_cell.angle_beta   90.00
_cell.angle_gamma   90.00
#
_symmetry.space_group_name_H-M   'P 1'
#
loop_
_entity.id
_entity.type
_entity.pdbx_description
1 polymer ?
#
loop_
_entity_poly.entity_id
_entity_poly.type
_entity_poly.pdbx_seq_one_letter_code
_entity_poly.pdbx_strand_id
1 'polypeptide(L)'
;MEIPDVWEMPNRSSGWCDCGEDHEVDRPLVRRMIDRALGRGARDRDVITHPEVCRVIMDMWRYVEVCRFFHDAVERSAKAVHGRVEPKYPMTTGEAIIAHFAKTWNGCPEELCGGGFDWEGEV
;
A
#
# COMPACT_ATOMS: atom_id res chain seq x y z
N MET A 1 13.70 -12.89 -14.14
CA MET A 1 13.42 -11.96 -13.03
C MET A 1 12.46 -12.71 -12.14
N GLU A 2 12.89 -13.13 -10.96
CA GLU A 2 12.04 -13.88 -10.02
C GLU A 2 11.09 -12.89 -9.33
N ILE A 3 9.79 -13.19 -9.34
CA ILE A 3 8.79 -12.41 -8.64
C ILE A 3 8.97 -12.69 -7.14
N PRO A 4 9.18 -11.68 -6.30
CA PRO A 4 9.40 -11.89 -4.87
C PRO A 4 8.13 -12.45 -4.21
N ASP A 5 8.29 -13.43 -3.32
CA ASP A 5 7.19 -13.82 -2.43
C ASP A 5 6.99 -12.74 -1.37
N VAL A 6 6.02 -11.87 -1.62
CA VAL A 6 5.72 -10.72 -0.76
C VAL A 6 5.36 -11.11 0.68
N TRP A 7 4.89 -12.33 0.91
CA TRP A 7 4.46 -12.76 2.25
C TRP A 7 5.66 -13.11 3.13
N GLU A 8 6.74 -13.61 2.52
CA GLU A 8 8.01 -13.91 3.19
C GLU A 8 8.96 -12.69 3.25
N MET A 9 8.63 -11.60 2.55
CA MET A 9 9.44 -10.38 2.60
C MET A 9 9.40 -9.74 4.00
N PRO A 10 10.57 -9.36 4.56
CA PRO A 10 10.60 -8.59 5.80
C PRO A 10 10.01 -7.20 5.60
N ASN A 11 9.43 -6.63 6.66
CA ASN A 11 9.00 -5.24 6.64
C ASN A 11 10.24 -4.32 6.60
N ARG A 12 10.37 -3.51 5.54
CA ARG A 12 11.45 -2.52 5.36
C ARG A 12 10.90 -1.10 5.21
N SER A 13 9.62 -0.91 5.52
CA SER A 13 8.97 0.40 5.51
C SER A 13 9.29 1.16 6.80
N SER A 14 9.04 2.48 6.78
CA SER A 14 9.09 3.36 7.95
C SER A 14 8.00 3.06 9.00
N GLY A 15 7.21 1.99 8.82
CA GLY A 15 5.99 1.72 9.56
C GLY A 15 4.77 2.30 8.84
N TRP A 16 3.72 1.50 8.75
CA TRP A 16 2.44 1.92 8.15
C TRP A 16 1.44 2.43 9.21
N CYS A 17 1.75 2.25 10.49
CA CYS A 17 0.89 2.59 11.63
C CYS A 17 1.65 3.50 12.60
N ASP A 18 0.99 4.57 13.07
CA ASP A 18 1.58 5.56 14.00
C ASP A 18 1.47 5.16 15.48
N CYS A 19 1.07 3.92 15.79
CA CYS A 19 0.88 3.46 17.18
C CYS A 19 2.21 3.24 17.94
N GLY A 20 3.36 3.35 17.26
CA GLY A 20 4.68 3.09 17.82
C GLY A 20 5.05 1.60 17.91
N GLU A 21 4.20 0.69 17.44
CA GLU A 21 4.47 -0.74 17.33
C GLU A 21 4.75 -1.13 15.86
N ASP A 22 5.73 -2.04 15.65
CA ASP A 22 5.92 -2.65 14.34
C ASP A 22 4.81 -3.70 14.11
N HIS A 23 3.85 -3.35 13.27
CA HIS A 23 2.78 -4.26 12.88
C HIS A 23 3.14 -4.96 11.57
N GLU A 24 3.16 -6.29 11.63
CA GLU A 24 3.39 -7.12 10.46
C GLU A 24 2.34 -6.86 9.37
N VAL A 25 2.80 -6.75 8.13
CA VAL A 25 1.93 -6.67 6.96
C VAL A 25 1.63 -8.08 6.46
N ASP A 26 0.52 -8.63 6.93
CA ASP A 26 0.03 -9.96 6.61
C ASP A 26 -1.24 -9.95 5.72
N ARG A 27 -1.66 -11.14 5.25
CA ARG A 27 -2.87 -11.28 4.42
C ARG A 27 -4.15 -10.84 5.16
N PRO A 28 -4.41 -11.24 6.42
CA PRO A 28 -5.55 -10.76 7.19
C PRO A 28 -5.66 -9.24 7.26
N LEU A 29 -4.56 -8.53 7.48
CA LEU A 29 -4.51 -7.07 7.52
C LEU A 29 -4.90 -6.48 6.16
N VAL A 30 -4.24 -6.92 5.09
CA VAL A 30 -4.51 -6.40 3.73
C VAL A 30 -5.98 -6.59 3.36
N ARG A 31 -6.54 -7.76 3.65
CA ARG A 31 -7.96 -8.06 3.41
C ARG A 31 -8.90 -7.18 4.23
N ARG A 32 -8.55 -6.90 5.49
CA ARG A 32 -9.30 -5.96 6.33
C ARG A 32 -9.25 -4.55 5.75
N MET A 33 -8.09 -4.11 5.27
CA MET A 33 -7.94 -2.78 4.65
C MET A 33 -8.73 -2.66 3.34
N ILE A 34 -8.79 -3.72 2.53
CA ILE A 34 -9.64 -3.78 1.33
C ILE A 34 -11.11 -3.58 1.69
N ASP A 35 -11.63 -4.34 2.67
CA ASP A 35 -13.02 -4.20 3.12
C ASP A 35 -13.30 -2.80 3.70
N ARG A 36 -12.33 -2.21 4.43
CA ARG A 36 -12.48 -0.88 5.02
C ARG A 36 -12.57 0.21 3.95
N ALA A 37 -11.67 0.19 2.96
CA ALA A 37 -11.55 1.24 1.96
C ALA A 37 -12.60 1.15 0.84
N LEU A 38 -13.02 -0.07 0.47
CA LEU A 38 -13.90 -0.34 -0.67
C LEU A 38 -15.30 -0.83 -0.28
N GLY A 39 -15.52 -1.14 1.00
CA GLY A 39 -16.79 -1.65 1.52
C GLY A 39 -16.75 -3.15 1.79
N ARG A 40 -17.63 -3.60 2.70
CA ARG A 40 -17.71 -4.99 3.16
C ARG A 40 -17.93 -5.95 1.99
N GLY A 41 -17.08 -6.98 1.89
CA GLY A 41 -17.16 -8.01 0.85
C GLY A 41 -16.36 -7.68 -0.41
N ALA A 42 -15.71 -6.52 -0.47
CA ALA A 42 -14.85 -6.15 -1.59
C ALA A 42 -13.68 -7.14 -1.77
N ARG A 43 -13.17 -7.71 -0.67
CA ARG A 43 -12.08 -8.72 -0.70
C ARG A 43 -12.48 -10.04 -1.36
N ASP A 44 -13.78 -10.33 -1.47
CA ASP A 44 -14.30 -11.59 -2.01
C ASP A 44 -14.57 -11.52 -3.52
N ARG A 45 -14.34 -10.35 -4.14
CA ARG A 45 -14.42 -10.18 -5.60
C ARG A 45 -13.25 -10.86 -6.30
N ASP A 46 -13.43 -11.26 -7.55
CA ASP A 46 -12.37 -11.87 -8.36
C ASP A 46 -11.23 -10.90 -8.71
N VAL A 47 -11.55 -9.60 -8.85
CA VAL A 47 -10.63 -8.58 -9.34
C VAL A 47 -10.66 -7.29 -8.53
N ILE A 48 -9.55 -6.57 -8.56
CA ILE A 48 -9.37 -5.23 -8.02
C ILE A 48 -8.68 -4.33 -9.05
N THR A 49 -9.18 -3.10 -9.20
CA THR A 49 -8.63 -2.13 -10.16
C THR A 49 -7.41 -1.43 -9.60
N HIS A 50 -6.52 -0.95 -10.47
CA HIS A 50 -5.35 -0.19 -10.02
C HIS A 50 -5.72 1.05 -9.19
N PRO A 51 -6.75 1.85 -9.57
CA PRO A 51 -7.23 2.94 -8.72
C PRO A 51 -7.75 2.48 -7.35
N GLU A 52 -8.39 1.32 -7.26
CA GLU A 52 -8.82 0.76 -5.98
C GLU A 52 -7.63 0.31 -5.12
N VAL A 53 -6.59 -0.28 -5.71
CA VAL A 53 -5.33 -0.57 -5.01
C VAL A 53 -4.75 0.72 -4.42
N CYS A 54 -4.66 1.80 -5.20
CA CYS A 54 -4.23 3.11 -4.71
C CYS A 54 -5.09 3.58 -3.54
N ARG A 55 -6.42 3.48 -3.65
CA ARG A 55 -7.36 3.90 -2.60
C ARG A 55 -7.19 3.11 -1.30
N VAL A 56 -6.96 1.80 -1.38
CA VAL A 56 -6.70 0.96 -0.19
C VAL A 56 -5.40 1.39 0.49
N ILE A 57 -4.35 1.64 -0.29
CA ILE A 57 -3.06 2.08 0.26
C ILE A 57 -3.19 3.49 0.88
N MET A 58 -3.89 4.43 0.21
CA MET A 58 -4.17 5.76 0.76
C MET A 58 -4.88 5.66 2.11
N ASP A 59 -5.91 4.82 2.19
CA ASP A 59 -6.66 4.60 3.42
C ASP A 59 -5.80 3.96 4.51
N MET A 60 -4.94 2.99 4.16
CA MET A 60 -3.98 2.36 5.07
C MET A 60 -3.01 3.38 5.68
N TRP A 61 -2.51 4.34 4.90
CA TRP A 61 -1.64 5.45 5.34
C TRP A 61 -2.40 6.69 5.83
N ARG A 62 -3.74 6.67 5.87
CA ARG A 62 -4.60 7.81 6.22
C ARG A 62 -4.32 9.08 5.39
N TYR A 63 -3.86 8.91 4.15
CA TYR A 63 -3.60 10.00 3.23
C TYR A 63 -4.91 10.54 2.64
N VAL A 64 -5.13 11.85 2.76
CA VAL A 64 -6.27 12.55 2.15
C VAL A 64 -6.03 12.82 0.67
N GLU A 65 -4.79 13.17 0.32
CA GLU A 65 -4.33 13.40 -1.04
C GLU A 65 -2.93 12.78 -1.20
N VAL A 66 -2.60 12.35 -2.42
CA VAL A 66 -1.31 11.73 -2.74
C VAL A 66 -0.67 12.37 -3.96
N CYS A 67 0.65 12.51 -3.92
CA CYS A 67 1.42 13.10 -5.00
C CYS A 67 1.85 12.03 -6.03
N ARG A 68 2.54 12.49 -7.08
CA ARG A 68 3.08 11.60 -8.12
C ARG A 68 4.04 10.53 -7.56
N PHE A 69 4.84 10.84 -6.54
CA PHE A 69 5.78 9.87 -5.97
C PHE A 69 5.09 8.66 -5.35
N PHE A 70 3.93 8.88 -4.73
CA PHE A 70 3.09 7.81 -4.20
C PHE A 70 2.60 6.92 -5.34
N HIS A 71 2.03 7.51 -6.40
CA HIS A 71 1.60 6.75 -7.58
C HIS A 71 2.75 5.97 -8.22
N ASP A 72 3.93 6.59 -8.38
CA ASP A 72 5.13 5.94 -8.90
C ASP A 72 5.59 4.76 -8.00
N ALA A 73 5.37 4.84 -6.68
CA ALA A 73 5.66 3.74 -5.75
C ALA A 73 4.63 2.60 -5.85
N VAL A 74 3.34 2.91 -6.05
CA VAL A 74 2.32 1.88 -6.33
C VAL A 74 2.62 1.19 -7.66
N GLU A 75 2.99 1.94 -8.70
CA GLU A 75 3.37 1.36 -10.00
C GLU A 75 4.62 0.48 -9.90
N ARG A 76 5.63 0.89 -9.13
CA ARG A 76 6.83 0.06 -8.87
C ARG A 76 6.46 -1.24 -8.17
N SER A 77 5.54 -1.19 -7.21
CA SER A 77 5.04 -2.38 -6.53
C SER A 77 4.27 -3.31 -7.48
N ALA A 78 3.43 -2.75 -8.36
CA ALA A 78 2.77 -3.50 -9.42
C ALA A 78 3.76 -4.16 -10.38
N LYS A 79 4.82 -3.46 -10.79
CA LYS A 79 5.88 -4.03 -11.65
C LYS A 79 6.67 -5.11 -10.93
N ALA A 80 6.95 -4.97 -9.63
CA ALA A 80 7.67 -5.97 -8.86
C ALA A 80 6.87 -7.27 -8.69
N VAL A 81 5.57 -7.17 -8.40
CA VAL A 81 4.70 -8.32 -8.10
C VAL A 81 4.10 -8.96 -9.36
N HIS A 82 3.71 -8.14 -10.35
CA HIS A 82 2.97 -8.57 -11.53
C HIS A 82 3.75 -8.40 -12.84
N GLY A 83 4.95 -7.81 -12.80
CA GLY A 83 5.78 -7.55 -13.97
C GLY A 83 5.38 -6.32 -14.78
N ARG A 84 4.13 -5.84 -14.65
CA ARG A 84 3.63 -4.64 -15.34
C ARG A 84 2.48 -3.96 -14.59
N VAL A 85 2.19 -2.72 -14.97
CA VAL A 85 0.98 -2.00 -14.53
C VAL A 85 -0.18 -2.41 -15.43
N GLU A 86 -1.33 -2.73 -14.83
CA GLU A 86 -2.55 -3.08 -15.54
C GLU A 86 -3.74 -2.32 -14.93
N PRO A 87 -4.81 -2.05 -15.69
CA PRO A 87 -5.99 -1.38 -15.15
C PRO A 87 -6.70 -2.20 -14.06
N LYS A 88 -6.53 -3.53 -14.06
CA LYS A 88 -7.12 -4.46 -13.10
C LYS A 88 -6.22 -5.67 -12.88
N TYR A 89 -6.34 -6.26 -11.70
CA TYR A 89 -5.57 -7.43 -11.27
C TYR A 89 -6.51 -8.48 -10.69
N PRO A 90 -6.15 -9.78 -10.74
CA PRO A 90 -6.71 -10.77 -9.82
C PRO A 90 -6.62 -10.26 -8.37
N MET A 91 -7.62 -10.53 -7.54
CA MET A 91 -7.66 -10.04 -6.16
C MET A 91 -6.38 -10.40 -5.38
N THR A 92 -5.91 -11.63 -5.52
CA THR A 92 -4.67 -12.10 -4.87
C THR A 92 -3.43 -11.33 -5.33
N THR A 93 -3.37 -10.92 -6.59
CA THR A 93 -2.30 -10.05 -7.11
C THR A 93 -2.42 -8.65 -6.53
N GLY A 94 -3.63 -8.10 -6.43
CA GLY A 94 -3.85 -6.79 -5.82
C GLY A 94 -3.48 -6.78 -4.33
N GLU A 95 -3.86 -7.81 -3.57
CA GLU A 95 -3.43 -8.02 -2.18
C GLU A 95 -1.90 -7.99 -2.07
N ALA A 96 -1.21 -8.70 -2.98
CA ALA A 96 0.25 -8.74 -3.01
C ALA A 96 0.89 -7.39 -3.37
N ILE A 97 0.28 -6.60 -4.27
CA ILE A 97 0.76 -5.24 -4.59
C ILE A 97 0.65 -4.32 -3.37
N ILE A 98 -0.49 -4.36 -2.66
CA ILE A 98 -0.72 -3.59 -1.43
C ILE A 98 0.32 -3.97 -0.38
N ALA A 99 0.52 -5.28 -0.16
CA ALA A 99 1.52 -5.77 0.79
C ALA A 99 2.94 -5.33 0.41
N HIS A 100 3.31 -5.42 -0.86
CA HIS A 100 4.64 -5.02 -1.33
C HIS A 100 4.88 -3.54 -1.11
N PHE A 101 3.92 -2.68 -1.49
CA PHE A 101 3.99 -1.26 -1.21
C PHE A 101 4.17 -1.03 0.29
N ALA A 102 3.34 -1.68 1.10
CA ALA A 102 3.33 -1.47 2.53
C ALA A 102 4.63 -1.88 3.22
N LYS A 103 5.36 -2.85 2.67
CA LYS A 103 6.66 -3.30 3.18
C LYS A 103 7.85 -2.49 2.64
N THR A 104 7.65 -1.60 1.66
CA THR A 104 8.75 -0.92 0.95
C THR A 104 8.63 0.61 0.89
N TRP A 105 7.46 1.18 1.18
CA TRP A 105 7.25 2.63 1.18
C TRP A 105 7.81 3.27 2.45
N ASN A 106 8.66 4.29 2.27
CA ASN A 106 9.32 5.02 3.36
C ASN A 106 8.92 6.50 3.39
N GLY A 107 7.72 6.82 2.88
CA GLY A 107 7.27 8.20 2.74
C GLY A 107 7.84 8.90 1.49
N CYS A 108 7.45 10.17 1.33
CA CYS A 108 7.97 11.00 0.25
C CYS A 108 9.39 11.46 0.58
N PRO A 109 10.29 11.56 -0.40
CA PRO A 109 11.63 12.11 -0.17
C PRO A 109 11.51 13.54 0.37
N GLU A 110 12.03 13.76 1.58
CA GLU A 110 11.96 15.06 2.29
C GLU A 110 12.50 16.20 1.42
N GLU A 111 13.56 15.93 0.66
CA GLU A 111 14.24 16.85 -0.26
C GLU A 111 13.35 17.36 -1.40
N LEU A 112 12.28 16.64 -1.75
CA LEU A 112 11.38 16.98 -2.87
C LEU A 112 9.97 17.37 -2.41
N CYS A 113 9.58 17.01 -1.18
CA CYS A 113 8.24 17.22 -0.65
C CYS A 113 8.17 18.28 0.48
N GLY A 114 9.30 18.81 0.94
CA GLY A 114 9.33 19.85 1.97
C GLY A 114 8.77 19.41 3.33
N GLY A 115 8.88 18.13 3.67
CA GLY A 115 8.48 17.62 4.99
C GLY A 115 6.97 17.57 5.21
N GLY A 116 6.22 16.92 4.32
CA GLY A 116 4.81 16.67 4.57
C GLY A 116 4.60 15.49 5.53
N PHE A 117 4.78 15.69 6.83
CA PHE A 117 4.02 15.08 7.94
C PHE A 117 4.44 15.68 9.30
N ASP A 118 4.29 17.01 9.47
CA ASP A 118 4.20 17.60 10.81
C ASP A 118 2.73 17.52 11.27
N TRP A 119 2.41 16.50 12.06
CA TRP A 119 1.24 16.54 12.93
C TRP A 119 1.68 17.15 14.26
N GLU A 120 1.73 18.48 14.35
CA GLU A 120 1.75 19.19 15.63
C GLU A 120 0.35 19.09 16.26
N GLY A 121 0.08 17.92 16.86
CA GLY A 121 -1.10 17.72 17.70
C GLY A 121 -0.86 18.36 19.07
N GLU A 122 -1.26 19.63 19.22
CA GLU A 122 -1.47 20.23 20.54
C GLU A 122 -2.81 19.70 21.11
N VAL A 123 -2.76 19.06 22.29
CA VAL A 123 -3.92 18.79 23.16
C VAL A 123 -3.87 19.66 24.40
#